data_AF-A0A165N6H7-F1
#
_entry.id   AF-A0A165N6H7-F1
#
_cell.length_a   1.000
_cell.length_b   1.000
_cell.length_c   1.000
_cell.angle_alpha   90.00
_cell.angle_beta   90.00
_cell.angle_gamma   90.00
#
_symmetry.space_group_name_H-M   'P 1'
#
loop_
_entity.id
_entity.type
_entity.pdbx_description
1 polymer ?
#
loop_
_entity_poly.entity_id
_entity_poly.type
_entity_poly.pdbx_seq_one_letter_code
_entity_poly.pdbx_strand_id
1 'polypeptide(L)'
;MRVLVCMLAFVAATLMSSSAFAGAGAVVYACVKYTNEPSEKTTINFQAGGSGDYCMRETGRDNFVEVERKGVSCVSVGYVEADDRIFSGCSTSESNWSLSYFTDDQTESGSTSTDWSLSFGLNTMDLKDQVPNTHVCPSEADCVSSTITWPFGETGPLYIQFDMD
;
A
#
# COMPACT_ATOMS: atom_id res chain seq x y z
N MET A 1 -24.37 2.73 -68.29
CA MET A 1 -24.40 3.60 -67.10
C MET A 1 -25.54 3.18 -66.18
N ARG A 2 -25.22 2.44 -65.12
CA ARG A 2 -26.05 2.24 -63.93
C ARG A 2 -25.10 2.12 -62.74
N VAL A 3 -25.29 3.00 -61.77
CA VAL A 3 -24.56 3.11 -60.51
C VAL A 3 -25.05 2.01 -59.58
N LEU A 4 -24.15 1.27 -58.92
CA LEU A 4 -24.47 0.66 -57.64
C LEU A 4 -23.22 0.64 -56.75
N VAL A 5 -23.24 1.52 -55.76
CA VAL A 5 -22.34 1.58 -54.61
C VAL A 5 -22.81 0.51 -53.63
N CYS A 6 -21.95 -0.42 -53.26
CA CYS A 6 -22.15 -1.26 -52.08
C CYS A 6 -20.87 -1.21 -51.23
N MET A 7 -20.88 -0.30 -50.25
CA MET A 7 -19.95 -0.32 -49.12
C MET A 7 -20.15 -1.64 -48.36
N LEU A 8 -19.07 -2.35 -48.08
CA LEU A 8 -19.04 -3.40 -47.06
C LEU A 8 -18.27 -2.86 -45.86
N ALA A 9 -19.02 -2.71 -44.77
CA ALA A 9 -18.61 -2.12 -43.52
C ALA A 9 -17.55 -2.97 -42.81
N PHE A 10 -16.50 -2.31 -42.31
CA PHE A 10 -15.60 -2.85 -41.31
C PHE A 10 -16.37 -3.10 -40.01
N VAL A 11 -16.57 -4.36 -39.64
CA VAL A 11 -17.00 -4.72 -38.28
C VAL A 11 -15.75 -4.68 -37.40
N ALA A 12 -15.48 -3.52 -36.80
CA ALA A 12 -14.51 -3.42 -35.71
C ALA A 12 -15.12 -4.06 -34.46
N ALA A 13 -14.76 -5.32 -34.20
CA ALA A 13 -15.01 -5.95 -32.90
C ALA A 13 -14.09 -5.26 -31.87
N THR A 14 -14.59 -4.19 -31.25
CA THR A 14 -13.94 -3.61 -30.08
C THR A 14 -14.03 -4.63 -28.95
N LEU A 15 -12.91 -5.27 -28.64
CA LEU A 15 -12.71 -5.94 -27.37
C LEU A 15 -12.93 -4.88 -26.28
N MET A 16 -14.11 -4.89 -25.67
CA MET A 16 -14.32 -4.16 -24.44
C MET A 16 -13.48 -4.90 -23.39
N SER A 17 -12.28 -4.40 -23.15
CA SER A 17 -11.51 -4.74 -21.97
C SER A 17 -12.41 -4.40 -20.79
N SER A 18 -13.00 -5.41 -20.17
CA SER A 18 -13.68 -5.27 -18.90
C SER A 18 -12.66 -4.69 -17.94
N SER A 19 -12.85 -3.43 -17.54
CA SER A 19 -12.15 -2.84 -16.41
C SER A 19 -12.42 -3.78 -15.23
N ALA A 20 -11.45 -4.62 -14.89
CA ALA A 20 -11.44 -5.21 -13.58
C ALA A 20 -11.37 -4.02 -12.64
N PHE A 21 -12.43 -3.80 -11.86
CA PHE A 21 -12.31 -2.95 -10.69
C PHE A 21 -11.18 -3.58 -9.87
N ALA A 22 -10.13 -2.79 -9.69
CA ALA A 22 -8.99 -3.09 -8.86
C ALA A 22 -9.23 -2.26 -7.60
N GLY A 23 -9.11 -2.89 -6.43
CA GLY A 23 -9.35 -2.23 -5.16
C GLY A 23 -8.34 -1.11 -4.94
N ALA A 24 -8.51 -0.35 -3.86
CA ALA A 24 -7.50 0.61 -3.46
C ALA A 24 -6.16 -0.11 -3.29
N GLY A 25 -5.16 0.27 -4.08
CA GLY A 25 -3.85 -0.38 -4.06
C GLY A 25 -2.71 0.58 -4.38
N ALA A 26 -1.56 0.31 -3.77
CA ALA A 26 -0.37 1.13 -3.91
C ALA A 26 0.92 0.34 -3.65
N VAL A 27 2.04 0.86 -4.17
CA VAL A 27 3.37 0.43 -3.75
C VAL A 27 3.64 1.04 -2.37
N VAL A 28 3.84 0.18 -1.39
CA VAL A 28 4.09 0.57 0.01
C VAL A 28 5.58 0.45 0.34
N TYR A 29 6.07 1.46 1.05
CA TYR A 29 7.39 1.50 1.67
C TYR A 29 7.22 1.48 3.18
N ALA A 30 7.90 0.55 3.82
CA ALA A 30 8.03 0.50 5.27
C ALA A 30 9.29 1.26 5.67
N CYS A 31 9.16 2.16 6.63
CA CYS A 31 10.22 3.08 7.01
C CYS A 31 10.37 3.13 8.53
N VAL A 32 11.59 3.38 8.95
CA VAL A 32 11.92 3.76 10.32
C VAL A 32 12.58 5.11 10.32
N LYS A 33 12.27 5.92 11.33
CA LYS A 33 12.88 7.22 11.53
C LYS A 33 13.61 7.25 12.86
N TYR A 34 14.92 7.17 12.81
CA TYR A 34 15.76 7.29 13.99
C TYR A 34 16.01 8.76 14.31
N THR A 35 15.58 9.20 15.49
CA THR A 35 15.84 10.56 15.97
C THR A 35 17.30 10.70 16.42
N ASN A 36 17.83 9.66 17.05
CA ASN A 36 19.22 9.55 17.48
C ASN A 36 20.00 8.58 16.58
N GLU A 37 21.31 8.80 16.45
CA GLU A 37 22.15 7.88 15.67
C GLU A 37 22.31 6.56 16.45
N PRO A 38 22.00 5.40 15.83
CA PRO A 38 22.22 4.10 16.46
C PRO A 38 23.69 3.92 16.88
N SER A 39 23.93 3.34 18.05
CA SER A 39 25.32 3.08 18.51
C SER A 39 26.03 2.03 17.66
N GLU A 40 25.28 1.12 17.06
CA GLU A 40 25.74 0.10 16.15
C GLU A 40 24.76 0.00 14.98
N LYS A 41 25.19 -0.66 13.90
CA LYS A 41 24.33 -0.95 12.76
C LYS A 41 23.17 -1.85 13.21
N THR A 42 21.94 -1.40 12.97
CA THR A 42 20.73 -2.14 13.34
C THR A 42 19.97 -2.57 12.09
N THR A 43 19.64 -3.86 11.99
CA THR A 43 18.69 -4.34 10.97
C THR A 43 17.28 -4.25 11.52
N ILE A 44 16.41 -3.58 10.77
CA ILE A 44 14.96 -3.60 11.01
C ILE A 44 14.31 -4.49 9.97
N ASN A 45 13.66 -5.54 10.45
CA ASN A 45 12.88 -6.46 9.64
C ASN A 45 11.42 -6.01 9.65
N PHE A 46 10.81 -5.97 8.48
CA PHE A 46 9.39 -5.67 8.30
C PHE A 46 8.65 -6.92 7.85
N GLN A 47 7.51 -7.16 8.47
CA GLN A 47 6.58 -8.21 8.06
C GLN A 47 5.35 -7.59 7.43
N ALA A 48 5.13 -7.91 6.15
CA ALA A 48 4.04 -7.38 5.35
C ALA A 48 2.84 -8.33 5.39
N GLY A 49 1.78 -7.88 6.02
CA GLY A 49 0.58 -8.65 6.28
C GLY A 49 0.69 -9.57 7.50
N GLY A 50 -0.45 -10.16 7.85
CA GLY A 50 -0.59 -10.96 9.07
C GLY A 50 -1.90 -11.75 9.12
N SER A 51 -2.07 -12.56 10.17
CA SER A 51 -3.27 -13.40 10.33
C SER A 51 -4.56 -12.61 10.54
N GLY A 52 -4.46 -11.31 10.85
CA GLY A 52 -5.59 -10.40 11.01
C GLY A 52 -6.03 -9.73 9.71
N ASP A 53 -5.25 -9.87 8.64
CA ASP A 53 -5.58 -9.24 7.35
C ASP A 53 -6.88 -9.81 6.79
N TYR A 54 -7.67 -8.93 6.20
CA TYR A 54 -8.97 -9.27 5.67
C TYR A 54 -9.24 -8.52 4.38
N CYS A 55 -9.78 -9.22 3.40
CA CYS A 55 -10.10 -8.63 2.10
C CYS A 55 -8.91 -7.95 1.43
N MET A 56 -7.73 -8.55 1.51
CA MET A 56 -6.56 -8.12 0.73
C MET A 56 -6.34 -9.06 -0.45
N ARG A 57 -6.16 -8.48 -1.63
CA ARG A 57 -5.78 -9.20 -2.85
C ARG A 57 -4.27 -9.40 -2.91
N GLU A 58 -3.53 -8.35 -2.56
CA GLU A 58 -2.08 -8.33 -2.50
C GLU A 58 -1.65 -7.77 -1.15
N THR A 59 -0.74 -8.45 -0.46
CA THR A 59 -0.29 -8.09 0.89
C THR A 59 1.17 -7.62 0.92
N GLY A 60 1.80 -7.47 -0.24
CA GLY A 60 3.23 -7.22 -0.32
C GLY A 60 4.08 -8.42 0.10
N ARG A 61 5.29 -8.13 0.59
CA ARG A 61 6.25 -9.12 1.07
C ARG A 61 7.15 -8.52 2.15
N ASP A 62 7.61 -9.40 3.02
CA ASP A 62 8.60 -9.07 4.05
C ASP A 62 9.87 -8.51 3.41
N ASN A 63 10.48 -7.57 4.11
CA ASN A 63 11.73 -6.95 3.68
C ASN A 63 12.46 -6.35 4.89
N PHE A 64 13.68 -5.88 4.71
CA PHE A 64 14.46 -5.30 5.80
C PHE A 64 15.22 -4.05 5.34
N VAL A 65 15.61 -3.24 6.31
CA VAL A 65 16.51 -2.10 6.11
C VAL A 65 17.60 -2.12 7.17
N GLU A 66 18.82 -1.76 6.76
CA GLU A 66 19.94 -1.57 7.67
C GLU A 66 20.07 -0.08 8.00
N VAL A 67 20.05 0.25 9.29
CA VAL A 67 20.17 1.63 9.78
C VAL A 67 21.52 1.81 10.45
N GLU A 68 22.30 2.77 9.94
CA GLU A 68 23.60 3.15 10.50
C GLU A 68 23.66 4.63 10.92
N ARG A 69 22.62 5.41 10.60
CA ARG A 69 22.57 6.86 10.81
C ARG A 69 21.17 7.29 11.22
N LYS A 70 21.08 8.41 11.93
CA LYS A 70 19.80 9.09 12.17
C LYS A 70 19.12 9.51 10.86
N GLY A 71 17.79 9.63 10.91
CA GLY A 71 16.95 10.01 9.77
C GLY A 71 16.01 8.88 9.35
N VAL A 72 15.34 9.10 8.22
CA VAL A 72 14.40 8.13 7.64
C VAL A 72 15.18 7.11 6.81
N SER A 73 14.91 5.82 7.04
CA SER A 73 15.39 4.71 6.23
C SER A 73 14.20 3.86 5.81
N CYS A 74 14.01 3.67 4.51
CA CYS A 74 12.85 3.00 3.95
C CYS A 74 13.23 1.79 3.09
N VAL A 75 12.32 0.83 3.02
CA VAL A 75 12.39 -0.29 2.09
C VAL A 75 11.00 -0.58 1.51
N SER A 76 10.93 -0.93 0.22
CA SER A 76 9.65 -1.32 -0.38
C SER A 76 9.23 -2.71 0.11
N VAL A 77 8.00 -2.81 0.60
CA VAL A 77 7.31 -4.08 0.88
C VAL A 77 6.47 -4.53 -0.31
N GLY A 78 6.55 -3.85 -1.45
CA GLY A 78 5.87 -4.21 -2.68
C GLY A 78 4.48 -3.59 -2.83
N TYR A 79 3.67 -4.18 -3.70
CA TYR A 79 2.32 -3.72 -3.99
C TYR A 79 1.34 -4.35 -2.99
N VAL A 80 0.50 -3.50 -2.38
CA VAL A 80 -0.55 -3.86 -1.44
C VAL A 80 -1.87 -3.39 -2.01
N GLU A 81 -2.90 -4.23 -1.95
CA GLU A 81 -4.17 -3.93 -2.61
C GLU A 81 -5.36 -4.62 -1.95
N ALA A 82 -6.42 -3.84 -1.72
CA ALA A 82 -7.73 -4.32 -1.31
C ALA A 82 -8.34 -5.30 -2.35
N ASP A 83 -9.01 -6.35 -1.88
CA ASP A 83 -9.82 -7.24 -2.71
C ASP A 83 -11.22 -6.65 -2.90
N ASP A 84 -11.48 -6.06 -4.05
CA ASP A 84 -12.77 -5.47 -4.41
C ASP A 84 -13.61 -6.38 -5.32
N ARG A 85 -13.23 -7.65 -5.48
CA ARG A 85 -13.93 -8.57 -6.38
C ARG A 85 -15.38 -8.76 -5.92
N ILE A 86 -16.32 -8.51 -6.82
CA ILE A 86 -17.78 -8.60 -6.57
C ILE A 86 -18.21 -9.97 -6.01
N PHE A 87 -17.46 -11.05 -6.29
CA PHE A 87 -17.78 -12.41 -5.84
C PHE A 87 -16.99 -12.88 -4.61
N SER A 88 -16.06 -12.09 -4.07
CA SER A 88 -15.25 -12.48 -2.90
C SER A 88 -15.94 -12.16 -1.56
N GLY A 89 -17.07 -11.46 -1.58
CA GLY A 89 -17.71 -10.94 -0.36
C GLY A 89 -17.00 -9.73 0.26
N CYS A 90 -15.93 -9.27 -0.39
CA CYS A 90 -15.11 -8.13 0.04
C CYS A 90 -15.49 -6.81 -0.62
N SER A 91 -16.27 -6.82 -1.71
CA SER A 91 -16.65 -5.62 -2.45
C SER A 91 -17.44 -4.57 -1.65
N THR A 92 -17.99 -4.95 -0.50
CA THR A 92 -18.74 -4.05 0.40
C THR A 92 -18.12 -3.97 1.80
N SER A 93 -16.99 -4.62 2.02
CA SER A 93 -16.32 -4.67 3.32
C SER A 93 -15.09 -3.77 3.30
N GLU A 94 -14.74 -3.21 4.46
CA GLU A 94 -13.45 -2.55 4.64
C GLU A 94 -12.34 -3.60 4.50
N SER A 95 -11.30 -3.26 3.74
CA SER A 95 -10.13 -4.12 3.55
C SER A 95 -9.07 -3.73 4.55
N ASN A 96 -8.50 -4.72 5.23
CA ASN A 96 -7.59 -4.52 6.34
C ASN A 96 -6.26 -5.23 6.10
N TRP A 97 -5.16 -4.51 6.29
CA TRP A 97 -3.80 -5.02 6.11
C TRP A 97 -2.90 -4.56 7.24
N SER A 98 -2.08 -5.46 7.76
CA SER A 98 -1.13 -5.17 8.83
C SER A 98 0.30 -5.02 8.34
N LEU A 99 1.07 -4.18 9.04
CA LEU A 99 2.51 -4.04 8.88
C LEU A 99 3.15 -4.03 10.26
N SER A 100 4.17 -4.86 10.46
CA SER A 100 4.96 -4.85 11.69
C SER A 100 6.44 -4.74 11.39
N TYR A 101 7.20 -4.33 12.41
CA TYR A 101 8.64 -4.32 12.40
C TYR A 101 9.21 -4.98 13.66
N PHE A 102 10.44 -5.46 13.56
CA PHE A 102 11.24 -5.92 14.69
C PHE A 102 12.74 -5.83 14.39
N THR A 103 13.54 -5.56 15.41
CA THR A 103 15.01 -5.63 15.33
C THR A 103 15.50 -7.08 15.30
N ASP A 104 16.69 -7.34 14.77
CA ASP A 104 17.31 -8.69 14.75
C ASP A 104 17.39 -9.33 16.15
N ASP A 105 17.63 -8.53 17.18
CA ASP A 105 17.69 -8.96 18.58
C ASP A 105 16.33 -8.99 19.28
N GLN A 106 15.25 -8.60 18.57
CA GLN A 106 13.88 -8.49 19.03
C GLN A 106 13.68 -7.61 20.28
N THR A 107 14.61 -6.70 20.56
CA THR A 107 14.48 -5.74 21.67
C THR A 107 13.47 -4.65 21.36
N GLU A 108 13.30 -4.29 20.09
CA GLU A 108 12.31 -3.33 19.61
C GLU A 108 11.40 -4.00 18.60
N SER A 109 10.10 -3.73 18.73
CA SER A 109 9.09 -4.17 17.77
C SER A 109 7.89 -3.24 17.82
N GLY A 110 7.12 -3.24 16.74
CA GLY A 110 5.88 -2.49 16.66
C GLY A 110 5.05 -2.90 15.46
N SER A 111 3.82 -2.42 15.41
CA SER A 111 2.89 -2.75 14.35
C SER A 111 1.87 -1.64 14.13
N THR A 112 1.26 -1.68 12.96
CA THR A 112 0.04 -0.96 12.63
C THR A 112 -0.85 -1.86 11.78
N SER A 113 -2.16 -1.65 11.91
CA SER A 113 -3.16 -2.11 10.98
C SER A 113 -3.55 -0.97 10.05
N THR A 114 -4.04 -1.27 8.86
CA THR A 114 -4.45 -0.26 7.89
C THR A 114 -5.80 -0.62 7.29
N ASP A 115 -6.70 0.36 7.19
CA ASP A 115 -7.97 0.19 6.49
C ASP A 115 -7.89 0.86 5.11
N TRP A 116 -8.25 0.11 4.08
CA TRP A 116 -8.20 0.52 2.67
C TRP A 116 -9.61 0.65 2.12
N SER A 117 -9.89 1.79 1.47
CA SER A 117 -11.18 2.04 0.85
C SER A 117 -11.06 2.88 -0.43
N LEU A 118 -12.08 2.79 -1.29
CA LEU A 118 -12.24 3.62 -2.48
C LEU A 118 -13.57 4.38 -2.37
N SER A 119 -13.50 5.71 -2.34
CA SER A 119 -14.68 6.57 -2.25
C SER A 119 -14.55 7.76 -3.19
N PHE A 120 -15.59 8.02 -3.98
CA PHE A 120 -15.64 9.14 -4.95
C PHE A 120 -14.41 9.24 -5.88
N GLY A 121 -13.81 8.11 -6.25
CA GLY A 121 -12.63 8.07 -7.13
C GLY A 121 -11.30 8.40 -6.42
N LEU A 122 -11.30 8.42 -5.09
CA LEU A 122 -10.09 8.51 -4.27
C LEU A 122 -9.90 7.22 -3.49
N ASN A 123 -8.71 6.66 -3.59
CA ASN A 123 -8.25 5.64 -2.68
C ASN A 123 -7.87 6.30 -1.35
N THR A 124 -8.16 5.62 -0.25
CA THR A 124 -7.84 6.05 1.10
C THR A 124 -7.19 4.90 1.85
N MET A 125 -6.16 5.21 2.63
CA MET A 125 -5.61 4.31 3.64
C MET A 125 -5.54 5.02 4.99
N ASP A 126 -6.15 4.40 6.00
CA ASP A 126 -6.14 4.87 7.39
C ASP A 126 -5.30 3.93 8.26
N LEU A 127 -4.39 4.47 9.06
CA LEU A 127 -3.70 3.71 10.10
C LEU A 127 -4.65 3.46 11.29
N LYS A 128 -4.63 2.23 11.79
CA LYS A 128 -5.38 1.71 12.94
C LYS A 128 -4.44 0.97 13.88
N ASP A 129 -4.78 0.97 15.16
CA ASP A 129 -4.10 0.23 16.23
C ASP A 129 -2.56 0.32 16.15
N GLN A 130 -2.07 1.48 15.72
CA GLN A 130 -0.66 1.72 15.49
C GLN A 130 0.07 1.91 16.82
N VAL A 131 1.31 1.43 16.88
CA VAL A 131 2.23 1.87 17.93
C VAL A 131 2.38 3.39 17.91
N PRO A 132 2.63 4.04 19.06
CA PRO A 132 2.82 5.48 19.12
C PRO A 132 3.84 5.98 18.09
N ASN A 133 3.62 7.19 17.56
CA ASN A 133 4.47 7.82 16.56
C ASN A 133 4.63 7.01 15.25
N THR A 134 3.54 6.39 14.80
CA THR A 134 3.45 5.82 13.45
C THR A 134 2.68 6.77 12.52
N HIS A 135 3.22 6.98 11.32
CA HIS A 135 2.70 7.93 10.34
C HIS A 135 2.60 7.31 8.96
N VAL A 136 1.73 7.86 8.11
CA VAL A 136 1.66 7.56 6.69
C VAL A 136 1.89 8.81 5.85
N CYS A 137 2.84 8.73 4.93
CA CYS A 137 3.32 9.85 4.13
C CYS A 137 3.25 9.56 2.62
N PRO A 138 3.02 10.58 1.78
CA PRO A 138 3.04 10.45 0.31
C PRO A 138 4.47 10.39 -0.26
N SER A 139 5.48 10.56 0.57
CA SER A 139 6.89 10.58 0.20
C SER A 139 7.75 10.09 1.37
N GLU A 140 9.03 9.86 1.13
CA GLU A 140 10.02 9.54 2.16
C GLU A 140 10.25 10.68 3.17
N ALA A 141 9.79 11.90 2.86
CA ALA A 141 9.85 13.01 3.81
C ALA A 141 8.96 12.76 5.04
N ASP A 142 9.45 13.23 6.18
CA ASP A 142 8.76 13.18 7.47
C ASP A 142 7.38 13.86 7.41
N CYS A 143 6.39 13.23 8.02
CA CYS A 143 5.03 13.74 8.10
C CYS A 143 4.33 13.23 9.36
N VAL A 144 3.15 13.79 9.67
CA VAL A 144 2.41 13.47 10.92
C VAL A 144 0.98 12.99 10.66
N SER A 145 0.72 12.39 9.49
CA SER A 145 -0.63 11.93 9.14
C SER A 145 -0.87 10.49 9.56
N SER A 146 -2.10 10.18 9.96
CA SER A 146 -2.61 8.80 10.11
C SER A 146 -3.46 8.36 8.91
N THR A 147 -3.71 9.25 7.96
CA THR A 147 -4.58 9.02 6.81
C THR A 147 -3.91 9.55 5.55
N ILE A 148 -4.01 8.80 4.47
CA ILE A 148 -3.54 9.25 3.16
C ILE A 148 -4.61 8.96 2.11
N THR A 149 -4.70 9.85 1.12
CA THR A 149 -5.56 9.67 -0.05
C THR A 149 -4.75 9.83 -1.32
N TRP A 150 -5.10 9.06 -2.36
CA TRP A 150 -4.51 9.19 -3.69
C TRP A 150 -5.56 8.92 -4.78
N PRO A 151 -5.36 9.46 -6.00
CA PRO A 151 -6.32 9.26 -7.09
C PRO A 151 -6.51 7.78 -7.45
N PHE A 152 -7.75 7.41 -7.81
CA PHE A 152 -8.04 6.11 -8.40
C PHE A 152 -7.24 5.90 -9.70
N GLY A 153 -6.71 4.69 -9.87
CA GLY A 153 -5.84 4.34 -11.01
C GLY A 153 -4.37 4.71 -10.82
N GLU A 154 -4.02 5.44 -9.75
CA GLU A 154 -2.64 5.64 -9.33
C GLU A 154 -2.25 4.63 -8.26
N THR A 155 -0.96 4.26 -8.22
CA THR A 155 -0.45 3.17 -7.38
C THR A 155 0.59 3.63 -6.36
N GLY A 156 0.45 4.84 -5.81
CA GLY A 156 1.44 5.40 -4.88
C GLY A 156 2.78 5.74 -5.56
N PRO A 157 3.84 6.04 -4.78
CA PRO A 157 4.21 5.35 -3.54
C PRO A 157 3.56 5.88 -2.26
N LEU A 158 3.38 5.01 -1.26
CA LEU A 158 2.96 5.34 0.11
C LEU A 158 4.04 4.89 1.09
N TYR A 159 4.28 5.65 2.15
CA TYR A 159 5.34 5.40 3.12
C TYR A 159 4.73 5.30 4.52
N ILE A 160 4.85 4.15 5.18
CA ILE A 160 4.48 3.99 6.59
C ILE A 160 5.76 4.13 7.42
N GLN A 161 5.81 5.15 8.26
CA GLN A 161 6.98 5.50 9.06
C GLN A 161 6.73 5.19 10.54
N PHE A 162 7.62 4.41 11.15
CA PHE A 162 7.69 4.20 12.59
C PHE A 162 8.82 5.05 13.17
N ASP A 163 8.48 6.02 14.02
CA ASP A 163 9.49 6.85 14.67
C ASP A 163 10.11 6.08 15.85
N MET A 164 11.43 5.95 15.79
CA MET A 164 12.27 5.25 16.75
C MET A 164 13.06 6.28 17.57
N ASP A 165 13.16 6.03 18.87
CA ASP A 165 13.91 6.85 19.82
C ASP A 165 15.42 6.60 19.75
#